data_AF-A0A921JDY8-F1
#
_entry.id   AF-A0A921JDY8-F1
#
_cell.length_a   1.000
_cell.length_b   1.000
_cell.length_c   1.000
_cell.angle_alpha   90.00
_cell.angle_beta   90.00
_cell.angle_gamma   90.00
#
_symmetry.space_group_name_H-M   'P 1'
#
loop_
_entity.id
_entity.type
_entity.pdbx_description
1 polymer ?
#
loop_
_entity_poly.entity_id
_entity_poly.type
_entity_poly.pdbx_seq_one_letter_code
_entity_poly.pdbx_strand_id
1 'polypeptide(L)'
;MRLTLPRTGRLLAAAGLVSLLAACNSAGRTTQYSALEGYVPDPALKTATKSNLSGRVRHACTVTQAKLQKVEEATLAAPCGCYAERTLSSLDKDEIASYRSTGYFNDSARAKALNALDSCKLPRPV
;
A
#
# COMPACT_ATOMS: atom_id res chain seq x y z
N MET A 1 72.09 8.15 26.47
CA MET A 1 72.68 7.97 25.13
C MET A 1 71.53 7.83 24.13
N ARG A 2 71.53 8.65 23.07
CA ARG A 2 70.47 8.71 22.05
C ARG A 2 70.68 7.58 21.04
N LEU A 3 69.62 6.85 20.68
CA LEU A 3 69.59 6.05 19.45
C LEU A 3 68.50 6.60 18.55
N THR A 4 68.97 7.18 17.46
CA THR A 4 68.26 7.72 16.31
C THR A 4 67.59 6.62 15.50
N LEU A 5 66.29 6.73 15.26
CA LEU A 5 65.56 5.94 14.27
C LEU A 5 65.77 6.52 12.86
N PRO A 6 66.14 5.72 11.84
CA PRO A 6 66.13 6.19 10.47
C PRO A 6 64.70 6.19 9.90
N ARG A 7 64.39 7.30 9.23
CA ARG A 7 63.16 7.60 8.50
C ARG A 7 63.42 7.38 7.01
N THR A 8 63.01 6.24 6.47
CA THR A 8 62.90 5.94 5.03
C THR A 8 62.08 4.64 4.92
N GLY A 9 60.98 4.51 4.20
CA GLY A 9 60.35 5.37 3.22
C GLY A 9 59.59 4.44 2.26
N ARG A 10 58.37 4.83 1.90
CA ARG A 10 57.63 4.46 0.68
C ARG A 10 57.07 3.03 0.65
N LEU A 11 55.75 2.92 0.80
CA LEU A 11 54.74 2.83 -0.29
C LEU A 11 54.53 1.37 -0.68
N LEU A 12 53.32 1.04 -1.17
CA LEU A 12 52.74 -0.28 -1.46
C LEU A 12 52.01 -0.85 -0.22
N ALA A 13 50.69 -1.06 -0.17
CA ALA A 13 49.61 -1.09 -1.14
C ALA A 13 48.33 -0.67 -0.37
N ALA A 14 47.51 0.29 -0.81
CA ALA A 14 46.57 0.24 -1.93
C ALA A 14 45.59 -0.95 -1.84
N ALA A 15 44.31 -0.58 -1.76
CA ALA A 15 43.10 -1.38 -1.96
C ALA A 15 42.68 -2.34 -0.81
N GLY A 16 41.84 -1.81 0.08
CA GLY A 16 41.11 -2.59 1.09
C GLY A 16 39.78 -1.94 1.46
N LEU A 17 38.85 -1.90 0.50
CA LEU A 17 37.39 -1.88 0.68
C LEU A 17 36.80 -0.80 1.62
N VAL A 18 36.71 0.44 1.14
CA VAL A 18 35.69 1.40 1.57
C VAL A 18 34.38 1.07 0.84
N SER A 19 33.56 0.19 1.41
CA SER A 19 32.21 -0.07 0.89
C SER A 19 31.28 -0.54 2.01
N LEU A 20 30.71 0.38 2.81
CA LEU A 20 29.53 0.08 3.64
C LEU A 20 28.73 1.34 4.06
N LEU A 21 28.77 2.41 3.26
CA LEU A 21 27.79 3.50 3.34
C LEU A 21 27.03 3.61 2.01
N ALA A 22 26.29 2.55 1.68
CA ALA A 22 25.25 2.60 0.66
C ALA A 22 23.89 2.57 1.37
N ALA A 23 23.23 3.72 1.32
CA ALA A 23 21.86 4.01 1.69
C ALA A 23 20.88 2.82 1.62
N CYS A 24 20.30 2.46 2.76
CA CYS A 24 18.92 2.00 2.83
C CYS A 24 18.01 3.19 3.19
N ASN A 25 18.03 4.22 2.35
CA ASN A 25 16.89 5.12 2.26
C ASN A 25 15.71 4.25 1.83
N SER A 26 14.76 4.06 2.74
CA SER A 26 13.50 3.37 2.50
C SER A 26 12.57 4.24 1.66
N ALA A 27 13.03 4.68 0.49
CA ALA A 27 12.24 5.41 -0.49
C ALA A 27 11.77 4.41 -1.54
N GLY A 28 10.51 3.98 -1.42
CA GLY A 28 9.87 3.08 -2.38
C GLY A 28 9.66 1.67 -1.85
N ARG A 29 8.88 1.51 -0.78
CA ARG A 29 8.09 0.28 -0.65
C ARG A 29 7.09 0.28 -1.80
N THR A 30 7.46 -0.27 -2.95
CA THR A 30 6.48 -0.86 -3.86
C THR A 30 5.86 -2.01 -3.09
N THR A 31 4.74 -1.76 -2.41
CA THR A 31 3.95 -2.82 -1.83
C THR A 31 3.39 -3.64 -3.00
N GLN A 32 4.18 -4.57 -3.50
CA GLN A 32 3.67 -5.65 -4.33
C GLN A 32 2.84 -6.52 -3.39
N TYR A 33 1.52 -6.32 -3.43
CA TYR A 33 0.60 -7.20 -2.71
C TYR A 33 0.57 -8.51 -3.51
N SER A 34 1.41 -9.45 -3.10
CA SER A 34 1.25 -10.86 -3.45
C SER A 34 -0.21 -11.23 -3.22
N ALA A 35 -0.82 -12.00 -4.12
CA ALA A 35 -2.12 -12.61 -3.86
C ALA A 35 -2.11 -13.12 -2.42
N LEU A 36 -3.04 -12.67 -1.57
CA LEU A 36 -3.04 -13.03 -0.16
C LEU A 36 -3.05 -14.57 -0.10
N GLU A 37 -1.90 -15.17 0.24
CA GLU A 37 -1.75 -16.62 0.16
C GLU A 37 -2.80 -17.28 1.07
N GLY A 38 -3.64 -18.15 0.50
CA GLY A 38 -4.73 -18.81 1.20
C GLY A 38 -6.05 -18.02 1.28
N TYR A 39 -6.15 -16.78 0.77
CA TYR A 39 -7.43 -16.09 0.64
C TYR A 39 -8.22 -16.68 -0.52
N VAL A 40 -9.39 -17.26 -0.22
CA VAL A 40 -10.36 -17.70 -1.22
C VAL A 40 -11.37 -16.57 -1.41
N PRO A 41 -11.41 -15.93 -2.59
CA PRO A 41 -12.40 -14.90 -2.89
C PRO A 41 -13.81 -15.47 -2.81
N ASP A 42 -14.72 -14.70 -2.23
CA ASP A 42 -16.13 -15.08 -2.14
C ASP A 42 -16.68 -15.40 -3.54
N PRO A 43 -17.16 -16.63 -3.82
CA PRO A 43 -17.64 -17.00 -5.15
C PRO A 43 -18.83 -16.15 -5.60
N ALA A 44 -19.62 -15.59 -4.67
CA ALA A 44 -20.72 -14.69 -4.98
C ALA A 44 -20.24 -13.34 -5.55
N LEU A 45 -18.97 -12.99 -5.37
CA LEU A 45 -18.41 -11.74 -5.90
C LEU A 45 -18.30 -11.78 -7.43
N LYS A 46 -18.09 -12.96 -8.03
CA LYS A 46 -17.97 -13.14 -9.49
C LYS A 46 -19.19 -12.63 -10.26
N THR A 47 -20.38 -12.75 -9.67
CA THR A 47 -21.66 -12.37 -10.28
C THR A 47 -22.32 -11.18 -9.58
N ALA A 48 -21.64 -10.56 -8.62
CA ALA A 48 -22.21 -9.47 -7.83
C ALA A 48 -22.62 -8.27 -8.71
N THR A 49 -23.84 -7.78 -8.50
CA THR A 49 -24.33 -6.54 -9.10
C THR A 49 -23.50 -5.34 -8.62
N LYS A 50 -23.54 -4.22 -9.35
CA LYS A 50 -22.84 -2.99 -8.92
C LYS A 50 -23.30 -2.51 -7.53
N SER A 51 -24.59 -2.67 -7.20
CA SER A 51 -25.12 -2.33 -5.88
C SER A 51 -24.48 -3.20 -4.78
N ASN A 52 -24.35 -4.51 -5.01
CA ASN A 52 -23.70 -5.41 -4.07
C ASN A 52 -22.20 -5.09 -3.90
N LEU A 53 -21.51 -4.75 -4.99
CA LEU A 53 -20.12 -4.29 -4.91
C LEU A 53 -19.99 -3.01 -4.08
N SER A 54 -20.89 -2.05 -4.29
CA SER A 54 -20.92 -0.79 -3.53
C SER A 54 -21.14 -1.02 -2.04
N GLY A 55 -22.11 -1.86 -1.67
CA GLY A 55 -22.35 -2.25 -0.28
C GLY A 55 -21.12 -2.88 0.38
N ARG A 56 -20.41 -3.76 -0.33
CA ARG A 56 -19.17 -4.39 0.17
C ARG A 56 -18.05 -3.39 0.36
N VAL A 57 -17.77 -2.55 -0.64
CA VAL A 57 -16.73 -1.53 -0.57
C VAL A 57 -17.02 -0.54 0.56
N ARG A 58 -18.28 -0.13 0.71
CA ARG A 58 -18.74 0.74 1.79
C ARG A 58 -18.52 0.09 3.16
N HIS A 59 -18.95 -1.17 3.34
CA HIS A 59 -18.78 -1.87 4.61
C HIS A 59 -17.30 -2.06 4.97
N ALA A 60 -16.46 -2.46 4.01
CA ALA A 60 -15.02 -2.60 4.21
C ALA A 60 -14.36 -1.27 4.61
N CYS A 61 -14.77 -0.16 3.98
CA CYS A 61 -14.36 1.18 4.37
C CYS A 61 -14.77 1.47 5.81
N THR A 62 -16.05 1.28 6.16
CA THR A 62 -16.57 1.60 7.49
C THR A 62 -15.82 0.87 8.60
N VAL A 63 -15.63 -0.46 8.47
CA VAL A 63 -14.92 -1.28 9.45
C VAL A 63 -13.46 -0.83 9.59
N THR A 64 -12.79 -0.55 8.47
CA THR A 64 -11.37 -0.14 8.46
C THR A 64 -11.21 1.24 9.09
N GLN A 65 -12.06 2.18 8.70
CA GLN A 65 -12.02 3.56 9.16
C GLN A 65 -12.41 3.68 10.64
N ALA A 66 -13.38 2.91 11.11
CA ALA A 66 -13.75 2.85 12.52
C ALA A 66 -12.56 2.41 13.38
N LYS A 67 -11.85 1.36 12.94
CA LYS A 67 -10.65 0.86 13.62
C LYS A 67 -9.49 1.87 13.61
N LEU A 68 -9.30 2.57 12.49
CA LEU A 68 -8.23 3.55 12.29
C LEU A 68 -8.45 4.82 13.10
N GLN A 69 -9.69 5.33 13.12
CA GLN A 69 -10.05 6.60 13.76
C GLN A 69 -10.56 6.44 15.19
N LYS A 70 -10.83 5.21 15.65
CA LYS A 70 -11.42 4.90 16.97
C LYS A 70 -12.79 5.58 17.17
N VAL A 71 -13.64 5.48 16.15
CA VAL A 71 -15.01 6.04 16.16
C VAL A 71 -16.04 4.96 15.83
N GLU A 72 -17.31 5.23 16.14
CA GLU A 72 -18.43 4.36 15.81
C GLU A 72 -18.65 4.25 14.28
N GLU A 73 -18.98 3.05 13.81
CA GLU A 73 -19.20 2.75 12.39
C GLU A 73 -20.31 3.62 11.77
N ALA A 74 -21.34 3.94 12.55
CA ALA A 74 -22.47 4.76 12.11
C ALA A 74 -22.03 6.17 11.68
N THR A 75 -21.02 6.75 12.33
CA THR A 75 -20.48 8.08 12.01
C THR A 75 -19.79 8.11 10.65
N LEU A 76 -19.35 6.95 10.15
CA LEU A 76 -18.64 6.80 8.89
C LEU A 76 -19.56 6.44 7.72
N ALA A 77 -20.87 6.25 7.97
CA ALA A 77 -21.84 5.82 6.98
C ALA A 77 -21.85 6.70 5.71
N ALA A 78 -21.80 8.03 5.89
CA ALA A 78 -21.78 9.00 4.80
C ALA A 78 -20.43 9.08 4.07
N PRO A 79 -19.28 9.32 4.74
CA PRO A 79 -18.00 9.41 4.03
C PRO A 79 -17.58 8.08 3.38
N CYS A 80 -17.88 6.92 3.99
CA CYS A 80 -17.65 5.62 3.33
C CYS A 80 -18.65 5.33 2.21
N GLY A 81 -19.83 5.94 2.22
CA GLY A 81 -20.74 5.97 1.07
C GLY A 81 -20.14 6.72 -0.12
N CYS A 82 -19.64 7.94 0.12
CA CYS A 82 -18.89 8.73 -0.87
C CYS A 82 -17.72 7.93 -1.46
N TYR A 83 -16.93 7.27 -0.61
CA TYR A 83 -15.79 6.48 -1.02
C TYR A 83 -16.19 5.33 -1.95
N ALA A 84 -17.23 4.57 -1.60
CA ALA A 84 -17.68 3.43 -2.40
C ALA A 84 -18.19 3.88 -3.78
N GLU A 85 -18.98 4.94 -3.84
CA GLU A 85 -19.50 5.50 -5.09
C GLU A 85 -18.37 6.00 -6.00
N ARG A 86 -17.47 6.84 -5.45
CA ARG A 86 -16.34 7.40 -6.22
C ARG A 86 -15.37 6.32 -6.69
N THR A 87 -15.06 5.36 -5.84
CA THR A 87 -14.15 4.26 -6.21
C THR A 87 -14.77 3.48 -7.37
N LEU A 88 -15.97 2.94 -7.22
CA LEU A 88 -16.58 2.08 -8.24
C LEU A 88 -16.95 2.80 -9.54
N SER A 89 -17.23 4.10 -9.50
CA SER A 89 -17.46 4.90 -10.71
C SER A 89 -16.18 5.21 -11.48
N SER A 90 -15.02 5.19 -10.80
CA SER A 90 -13.71 5.40 -11.44
C SER A 90 -13.08 4.12 -12.02
N LEU A 91 -13.58 2.95 -11.63
CA LEU A 91 -13.03 1.68 -12.09
C LEU A 91 -13.50 1.35 -13.51
N ASP A 92 -12.59 0.83 -14.31
CA ASP A 92 -12.91 0.27 -15.62
C ASP A 92 -13.41 -1.18 -15.52
N LYS A 93 -13.72 -1.79 -16.67
CA LYS A 93 -14.27 -3.15 -16.75
C LYS A 93 -13.28 -4.19 -16.25
N ASP A 94 -11.99 -4.02 -16.52
CA ASP A 94 -10.95 -4.99 -16.20
C ASP A 94 -10.61 -4.93 -14.71
N GLU A 95 -10.58 -3.73 -14.14
CA GLU A 95 -10.44 -3.50 -12.70
C GLU A 95 -11.62 -4.07 -11.91
N ILE A 96 -12.85 -3.89 -12.39
CA ILE A 96 -14.03 -4.50 -11.79
C ILE A 96 -13.96 -6.03 -11.91
N ALA A 97 -13.55 -6.58 -13.05
CA ALA A 97 -13.39 -8.02 -13.23
C ALA A 97 -12.32 -8.59 -12.29
N SER A 98 -11.19 -7.89 -12.13
CA SER A 98 -10.13 -8.22 -11.19
C SER A 98 -10.63 -8.18 -9.76
N TYR A 99 -11.37 -7.15 -9.36
CA TYR A 99 -11.94 -7.08 -8.02
C TYR A 99 -12.91 -8.23 -7.77
N ARG A 100 -13.74 -8.59 -8.75
CA ARG A 100 -14.67 -9.72 -8.64
C ARG A 100 -13.99 -11.08 -8.54
N SER A 101 -12.85 -11.26 -9.23
CA SER A 101 -12.11 -12.52 -9.22
C SER A 101 -11.27 -12.69 -7.97
N THR A 102 -10.74 -11.59 -7.41
CA THR A 102 -9.73 -11.63 -6.35
C THR A 102 -10.23 -11.14 -4.99
N GLY A 103 -11.32 -10.37 -4.93
CA GLY A 103 -11.81 -9.76 -3.70
C GLY A 103 -11.03 -8.52 -3.23
N TYR A 104 -9.99 -8.09 -3.95
CA TYR A 104 -9.21 -6.90 -3.63
C TYR A 104 -8.97 -6.02 -4.86
N PHE A 105 -8.65 -4.75 -4.63
CA PHE A 105 -8.29 -3.83 -5.71
C PHE A 105 -6.87 -4.12 -6.17
N ASN A 106 -6.69 -4.32 -7.48
CA ASN A 106 -5.37 -4.36 -8.11
C ASN A 106 -4.68 -2.98 -8.03
N ASP A 107 -3.43 -2.87 -8.48
CA ASP A 107 -2.63 -1.65 -8.30
C ASP A 107 -3.26 -0.39 -8.92
N SER A 108 -3.84 -0.50 -10.12
CA SER A 108 -4.49 0.64 -10.78
C SER A 108 -5.79 1.06 -10.08
N ALA A 109 -6.64 0.09 -9.70
CA ALA A 109 -7.86 0.33 -8.94
C ALA A 109 -7.55 0.89 -7.55
N ARG A 110 -6.45 0.43 -6.93
CA ARG A 110 -5.99 0.90 -5.63
C ARG A 110 -5.59 2.37 -5.68
N ALA A 111 -4.86 2.81 -6.69
CA ALA A 111 -4.51 4.22 -6.84
C ALA A 111 -5.78 5.10 -6.90
N LYS A 112 -6.81 4.66 -7.64
CA LYS A 112 -8.10 5.34 -7.71
C LYS A 112 -8.85 5.33 -6.38
N ALA A 113 -8.86 4.20 -5.68
CA ALA A 113 -9.45 4.09 -4.34
C ALA A 113 -8.77 5.03 -3.33
N LEU A 114 -7.43 5.13 -3.35
CA LEU A 114 -6.68 6.06 -2.50
C LEU A 114 -7.00 7.54 -2.81
N ASN A 115 -7.25 7.88 -4.07
CA ASN A 115 -7.72 9.21 -4.45
C ASN A 115 -9.17 9.47 -3.99
N ALA A 116 -10.01 8.43 -3.98
CA ALA A 116 -11.38 8.52 -3.47
C ALA A 116 -11.41 8.74 -1.95
N LEU A 117 -10.53 8.09 -1.18
CA LEU A 117 -10.38 8.34 0.26
C LEU A 117 -10.11 9.82 0.54
N ASP A 118 -9.13 10.40 -0.15
CA ASP A 118 -8.77 11.82 0.01
C ASP A 118 -9.95 12.73 -0.34
N SER A 119 -10.61 12.45 -1.46
CA SER A 119 -11.75 13.22 -1.93
C SER A 119 -12.92 13.20 -0.94
N CYS A 120 -13.10 12.08 -0.24
CA CYS A 120 -14.15 11.88 0.75
C CYS A 120 -13.69 12.22 2.18
N LYS A 121 -12.51 12.84 2.33
CA LYS A 121 -11.92 13.28 3.61
C LYS A 121 -11.73 12.14 4.61
N LEU A 122 -11.42 10.95 4.12
CA LEU A 122 -11.10 9.79 4.95
C LEU A 122 -9.58 9.62 5.05
N PRO A 123 -9.04 9.34 6.25
CA PRO A 123 -7.62 9.08 6.41
C PRO A 123 -7.22 7.80 5.67
N ARG A 124 -6.02 7.80 5.10
CA ARG A 124 -5.46 6.63 4.41
C ARG A 124 -4.97 5.60 5.42
N PRO A 125 -5.31 4.31 5.27
CA PRO A 125 -4.65 3.24 6.01
C PRO A 125 -3.16 3.19 5.62
N VAL A 126 -2.27 3.21 6.63
CA VAL A 126 -0.80 3.12 6.48
C VAL A 126 -0.29 1.69 6.55
#